data_AF-A0A6P4J7Q0-F1
#
_entry.id   AF-A0A6P4J7Q0-F1
#
_cell.length_a   1.000
_cell.length_b   1.000
_cell.length_c   1.000
_cell.angle_alpha   90.00
_cell.angle_beta   90.00
_cell.angle_gamma   90.00
#
_symmetry.space_group_name_H-M   'P 1'
#
loop_
_entity.id
_entity.type
_entity.pdbx_description
1 polymer ?
#
loop_
_entity_poly.entity_id
_entity_poly.type
_entity_poly.pdbx_seq_one_letter_code
_entity_poly.pdbx_strand_id
1 'polypeptide(L)'
;MTVSNAVDQFTMLTGDRSKIKDLLCSRLTECGWRDEVRLLCRSILLEKGSNNSFTVEQLVSEVTPKARTLVPDAVKKELLMKIRTILTENENEDDDDDEVEEQEDEP
;
A
#
# COMPACT_ATOMS: atom_id res chain seq x y z
N MET A 1 9.55 19.66 0.10
CA MET A 1 8.95 18.38 -0.36
C MET A 1 8.37 17.68 0.85
N THR A 2 7.13 17.22 0.81
CA THR A 2 6.53 16.51 1.95
C THR A 2 7.13 15.11 2.04
N VAL A 3 7.51 14.67 3.24
CA VAL A 3 8.20 13.39 3.50
C VAL A 3 7.49 12.19 2.86
N SER A 4 6.15 12.21 2.81
CA SER A 4 5.32 11.18 2.15
C SER A 4 5.63 10.99 0.68
N ASN A 5 5.95 12.07 -0.06
CA ASN A 5 6.26 11.99 -1.48
C ASN A 5 7.66 11.40 -1.71
N ALA A 6 8.61 11.64 -0.79
CA ALA A 6 9.94 11.03 -0.87
C ALA A 6 9.87 9.50 -0.64
N VAL A 7 9.09 9.05 0.35
CA VAL A 7 8.86 7.62 0.60
C VAL A 7 8.17 6.94 -0.58
N ASP A 8 7.16 7.58 -1.18
CA ASP A 8 6.44 7.04 -2.34
C ASP A 8 7.33 6.91 -3.58
N GLN A 9 8.25 7.86 -3.80
CA GLN A 9 9.22 7.81 -4.89
C GLN A 9 10.30 6.77 -4.64
N PHE A 10 10.86 6.72 -3.42
CA PHE A 10 11.89 5.75 -3.03
C PHE A 10 11.40 4.31 -3.19
N THR A 11 10.24 3.98 -2.60
CA THR A 11 9.64 2.64 -2.71
C THR A 11 9.23 2.28 -4.14
N MET A 12 9.00 3.26 -5.01
CA MET A 12 8.73 3.04 -6.43
C MET A 12 10.02 2.70 -7.20
N LEU A 13 11.13 3.37 -6.88
CA LEU A 13 12.43 3.14 -7.51
C LEU A 13 13.07 1.80 -7.11
N THR A 14 12.91 1.37 -5.86
CA THR A 14 13.40 0.07 -5.37
C THR A 14 12.51 -1.12 -5.75
N GLY A 15 11.35 -0.87 -6.37
CA GLY A 15 10.37 -1.91 -6.75
C GLY A 15 9.55 -2.46 -5.59
N ASP A 16 9.76 -1.99 -4.36
CA ASP A 16 9.07 -2.46 -3.15
C ASP A 16 7.60 -2.06 -3.11
N ARG A 17 7.23 -1.00 -3.84
CA ARG A 17 5.85 -0.55 -3.99
C ARG A 17 4.94 -1.65 -4.56
N SER A 18 5.45 -2.47 -5.49
CA SER A 18 4.69 -3.60 -6.04
C SER A 18 4.49 -4.68 -4.98
N LYS A 19 5.53 -5.02 -4.20
CA LYS A 19 5.45 -5.99 -3.10
C LYS A 19 4.44 -5.56 -2.03
N ILE A 20 4.45 -4.28 -1.65
CA ILE A 20 3.49 -3.71 -0.68
C ILE A 20 2.06 -3.77 -1.23
N LYS A 21 1.88 -3.45 -2.51
CA LYS A 21 0.57 -3.52 -3.17
C LYS A 21 0.03 -4.95 -3.22
N ASP A 22 0.87 -5.92 -3.53
CA ASP A 22 0.47 -7.33 -3.61
C ASP A 22 0.12 -7.88 -2.22
N LEU A 23 0.92 -7.54 -1.19
CA LEU A 23 0.60 -7.86 0.20
C LEU A 23 -0.76 -7.30 0.61
N LEU A 24 -1.03 -6.02 0.32
CA LEU A 24 -2.33 -5.40 0.61
C LEU A 24 -3.48 -6.13 -0.09
N CYS A 25 -3.32 -6.44 -1.38
CA CYS A 25 -4.33 -7.17 -2.16
C CYS A 25 -4.62 -8.56 -1.58
N SER A 26 -3.58 -9.29 -1.12
CA SER A 26 -3.73 -10.59 -0.48
C SER A 26 -4.51 -10.45 0.83
N ARG A 27 -4.08 -9.56 1.73
CA ARG A 27 -4.72 -9.35 3.03
C ARG A 27 -6.18 -8.90 2.93
N LEU A 28 -6.49 -8.00 2.00
CA LEU A 28 -7.87 -7.56 1.76
C LEU A 28 -8.75 -8.68 1.17
N THR A 29 -8.16 -9.66 0.50
CA THR A 29 -8.91 -10.82 0.00
C THR A 29 -9.09 -11.84 1.13
N GLU A 30 -8.04 -12.12 1.90
CA GLU A 30 -8.07 -13.04 3.05
C GLU A 30 -9.04 -12.61 4.16
N CYS A 31 -9.11 -11.31 4.47
CA CYS A 31 -10.02 -10.80 5.50
C CYS A 31 -11.47 -10.60 5.02
N GLY A 32 -11.78 -10.94 3.75
CA GLY A 32 -13.12 -10.83 3.19
C GLY A 32 -13.52 -9.42 2.72
N TRP A 33 -12.65 -8.42 2.83
CA TRP A 33 -12.95 -7.03 2.42
C TRP A 33 -13.40 -6.95 0.96
N ARG A 34 -12.79 -7.73 0.06
CA ARG A 34 -13.18 -7.77 -1.36
C ARG A 34 -14.65 -8.18 -1.54
N ASP A 35 -15.12 -9.14 -0.76
CA ASP A 35 -16.49 -9.65 -0.84
C ASP A 35 -17.47 -8.66 -0.20
N GLU A 36 -17.10 -8.03 0.92
CA GLU A 36 -17.88 -6.96 1.54
C GLU A 36 -18.07 -5.77 0.59
N VAL A 37 -17.02 -5.34 -0.11
CA VAL A 37 -17.12 -4.26 -1.11
C VAL A 37 -18.00 -4.69 -2.28
N ARG A 38 -17.94 -5.95 -2.71
CA ARG A 38 -18.83 -6.47 -3.75
C ARG A 38 -20.29 -6.45 -3.31
N LEU A 39 -20.58 -6.83 -2.07
CA LEU A 39 -21.94 -6.76 -1.50
C LEU A 39 -22.41 -5.31 -1.39
N LEU A 40 -21.53 -4.41 -0.95
CA LEU A 40 -21.81 -2.99 -0.87
C LEU A 40 -22.16 -2.38 -2.24
N CYS A 41 -21.41 -2.72 -3.31
CA CYS A 41 -21.74 -2.31 -4.67
C CYS A 41 -23.15 -2.77 -5.08
N ARG A 42 -23.50 -4.03 -4.79
CA ARG A 42 -24.83 -4.58 -5.10
C ARG A 42 -25.93 -3.85 -4.35
N SER A 43 -25.71 -3.55 -3.07
CA SER A 43 -26.67 -2.80 -2.25
C SER A 43 -26.92 -1.40 -2.82
N ILE A 44 -25.85 -0.69 -3.21
CA ILE A 44 -25.97 0.66 -3.80
C ILE A 44 -26.72 0.60 -5.14
N LEU A 45 -26.43 -0.41 -5.97
CA LEU A 45 -27.13 -0.60 -7.24
C LEU A 45 -28.62 -0.94 -7.05
N LEU A 46 -28.98 -1.72 -6.04
CA LEU A 46 -30.38 -2.03 -5.73
C LEU A 46 -31.14 -0.79 -5.23
N GLU A 47 -30.49 0.05 -4.42
CA GLU A 47 -31.11 1.23 -3.83
C GLU A 47 -31.21 2.41 -4.81
N LYS A 48 -30.18 2.62 -5.64
CA LYS A 48 -30.03 3.82 -6.49
C LYS A 48 -30.07 3.54 -7.99
N GLY A 49 -29.92 2.28 -8.40
CA GLY A 49 -29.84 1.86 -9.81
C GLY A 49 -31.18 1.72 -10.53
N SER A 50 -32.31 1.90 -9.84
CA SER A 50 -33.65 1.74 -10.43
C SER A 50 -33.95 2.69 -11.59
N ASN A 51 -33.20 3.79 -11.73
CA ASN A 51 -33.50 4.87 -12.67
C ASN A 51 -32.81 4.71 -14.04
N ASN A 52 -32.13 3.58 -14.30
CA ASN A 52 -31.41 3.26 -15.54
C ASN A 52 -30.35 4.30 -15.99
N SER A 53 -30.13 5.36 -15.22
CA SER A 53 -29.18 6.46 -15.46
C SER A 53 -27.99 6.43 -14.50
N PHE A 54 -27.87 5.39 -13.68
CA PHE A 54 -26.82 5.30 -12.67
C PHE A 54 -25.52 4.80 -13.32
N THR A 55 -24.46 5.61 -13.24
CA THR A 55 -23.19 5.32 -13.92
C THR A 55 -22.19 4.60 -13.02
N VAL A 56 -21.14 4.02 -13.64
CA VAL A 56 -20.06 3.36 -12.90
C VAL A 56 -19.28 4.38 -12.06
N GLU A 57 -19.09 5.60 -12.56
CA GLU A 57 -18.42 6.68 -11.84
C GLU A 57 -19.18 7.07 -10.57
N GLN A 58 -20.52 7.09 -10.64
CA GLN A 58 -21.36 7.33 -9.46
C GLN A 58 -21.26 6.17 -8.46
N LEU A 59 -21.25 4.93 -8.94
CA LEU A 59 -21.02 3.76 -8.09
C LEU A 59 -19.66 3.84 -7.38
N VAL A 60 -18.60 4.17 -8.11
CA VAL A 60 -17.24 4.31 -7.57
C VAL A 60 -17.20 5.43 -6.53
N SER A 61 -17.79 6.59 -6.81
CA SER A 61 -17.86 7.72 -5.89
C SER A 61 -18.57 7.36 -4.57
N GLU A 62 -19.63 6.56 -4.64
CA GLU A 62 -20.42 6.13 -3.47
C GLU A 62 -19.75 4.99 -2.69
N VAL A 63 -19.18 4.00 -3.39
CA VAL A 63 -18.59 2.82 -2.75
C VAL A 63 -17.24 3.13 -2.12
N THR A 64 -16.42 3.97 -2.75
CA THR A 64 -15.03 4.22 -2.32
C THR A 64 -14.90 4.68 -0.86
N PRO A 65 -15.62 5.71 -0.38
CA PRO A 65 -15.48 6.15 1.01
C PRO A 65 -15.88 5.05 2.01
N LYS A 66 -16.96 4.31 1.74
CA LYS A 66 -17.43 3.21 2.58
C LYS A 66 -16.47 2.01 2.55
N ALA A 67 -15.94 1.68 1.38
CA ALA A 67 -14.94 0.63 1.23
C ALA A 67 -13.65 0.96 2.02
N ARG A 68 -13.22 2.23 2.03
CA ARG A 68 -12.03 2.66 2.80
C ARG A 68 -12.21 2.52 4.31
N THR A 69 -13.43 2.70 4.83
CA THR A 69 -13.70 2.50 6.27
C THR A 69 -13.74 1.04 6.67
N LEU A 70 -14.06 0.13 5.74
CA LEU A 70 -14.08 -1.31 5.99
C LEU A 70 -12.68 -1.94 6.10
N VAL A 71 -11.62 -1.22 5.73
CA VAL A 71 -10.25 -1.74 5.84
C VAL A 71 -9.88 -1.93 7.32
N PRO A 72 -9.61 -3.17 7.79
CA PRO A 72 -9.30 -3.43 9.18
C PRO A 72 -7.99 -2.78 9.61
N ASP A 73 -7.93 -2.27 10.85
CA ASP A 73 -6.72 -1.63 11.38
C ASP A 73 -5.55 -2.60 11.51
N ALA A 74 -5.81 -3.90 11.65
CA ALA A 74 -4.78 -4.93 11.63
C ALA A 74 -4.01 -4.92 10.29
N VAL A 75 -4.73 -4.84 9.16
CA VAL A 75 -4.13 -4.78 7.82
C VAL A 75 -3.32 -3.49 7.64
N LYS A 76 -3.83 -2.35 8.11
CA LYS A 76 -3.11 -1.07 8.07
C LYS A 76 -1.81 -1.11 8.88
N LYS A 77 -1.86 -1.70 10.08
CA LYS A 77 -0.69 -1.85 10.96
C LYS A 77 0.37 -2.76 10.33
N GLU A 78 -0.05 -3.88 9.76
CA GLU A 78 0.86 -4.79 9.06
C GLU A 78 1.56 -4.10 7.88
N LEU A 79 0.80 -3.38 7.04
CA LEU A 79 1.37 -2.60 5.95
C LEU A 79 2.38 -1.56 6.44
N LEU A 80 2.03 -0.82 7.49
CA LEU A 80 2.91 0.20 8.05
C LEU A 80 4.19 -0.40 8.62
N MET A 81 4.10 -1.55 9.29
CA MET A 81 5.27 -2.28 9.75
C MET A 81 6.14 -2.71 8.57
N LYS A 82 5.56 -3.26 7.51
CA LYS A 82 6.33 -3.69 6.33
C LYS A 82 7.02 -2.52 5.62
N ILE A 83 6.35 -1.37 5.52
CA ILE A 83 6.95 -0.14 4.98
C ILE A 83 8.14 0.30 5.84
N ARG A 84 8.01 0.31 7.18
CA ARG A 84 9.12 0.65 8.07
C ARG A 84 10.29 -0.30 7.91
N THR A 85 10.02 -1.60 7.85
CA THR A 85 11.06 -2.62 7.62
C THR A 85 11.80 -2.36 6.32
N ILE A 86 11.11 -2.10 5.21
CA ILE A 86 11.74 -1.80 3.91
C ILE A 86 12.62 -0.54 4.00
N LEU A 87 12.14 0.51 4.67
CA LEU A 87 12.92 1.74 4.81
C LEU A 87 14.18 1.52 5.65
N THR A 88 14.10 0.74 6.73
CA THR A 88 15.27 0.42 7.58
C THR A 88 16.23 -0.57 6.90
N GLU A 89 15.72 -1.59 6.19
CA GLU A 89 16.56 -2.54 5.44
C GLU A 89 17.39 -1.80 4.38
N ASN A 90 16.79 -0.82 3.69
CA ASN A 90 17.51 -0.06 2.67
C ASN A 90 18.42 1.04 3.25
N GLU A 91 18.23 1.49 4.50
CA GLU A 91 19.18 2.39 5.18
C GLU A 91 20.48 1.65 5.56
N ASN A 92 20.42 0.35 5.87
CA ASN A 92 21.60 -0.42 6.27
C ASN A 92 22.49 -0.87 5.09
N GLU A 93 21.99 -0.84 3.84
CA GLU A 93 22.78 -1.20 2.66
C GLU A 93 23.76 -0.08 2.21
N ASP A 94 23.61 1.14 2.72
CA ASP A 94 24.48 2.29 2.40
C ASP A 94 25.66 2.45 3.38
N ASP A 95 25.71 1.70 4.49
CA ASP A 95 26.73 1.84 5.56
C ASP A 95 27.86 0.78 5.50
N ASP A 96 27.79 -0.21 4.61
CA ASP A 96 28.76 -1.34 4.53
C ASP A 96 29.93 -1.10 3.54
N ASP A 97 30.05 0.08 2.91
CA ASP A 97 31.09 0.37 1.89
C ASP A 97 32.33 1.14 2.41
N ASP A 98 32.44 1.43 3.72
CA ASP A 98 33.48 2.31 4.30
C ASP A 98 34.46 1.66 5.30
N GLU A 99 34.69 0.34 5.28
CA GLU A 99 35.77 -0.29 6.09
C GLU A 99 36.84 -1.06 5.26
N VAL A 100 37.99 -0.36 5.14
CA VAL A 100 39.42 -0.81 5.11
C VAL A 100 39.97 -1.52 3.86
N GLU A 101 41.17 -1.21 3.34
CA GLU A 101 42.44 -0.95 4.04
C GLU A 101 43.37 0.07 3.32
N GLU A 102 43.76 1.13 4.03
CA GLU A 102 45.06 1.79 3.80
C GLU A 102 46.16 0.88 4.35
N GLN A 103 46.76 0.06 3.50
CA GLN A 103 48.04 -0.57 3.82
C GLN A 103 49.17 0.43 3.52
N GLU A 104 49.52 1.21 4.54
CA GLU A 104 50.86 1.79 4.67
C GLU A 104 51.85 0.66 4.96
N ASP A 105 52.71 0.34 4.00
CA ASP A 105 53.94 -0.40 4.29
C ASP A 105 55.08 0.17 3.42
N GLU A 106 55.78 1.16 3.97
CA GLU A 106 57.20 1.43 3.68
C GLU A 106 57.94 1.20 5.00
N PRO A 107 59.06 0.47 4.98
CA PRO A 107 60.34 1.14 4.70
C PRO A 107 61.24 0.43 3.67
#